data_AF-A0A661VFW8-F1
#
_entry.id   AF-A0A661VFW8-F1
#
_cell.length_a   1.000
_cell.length_b   1.000
_cell.length_c   1.000
_cell.angle_alpha   90.00
_cell.angle_beta   90.00
_cell.angle_gamma   90.00
#
_symmetry.space_group_name_H-M   'P 1'
#
loop_
_entity.id
_entity.type
_entity.pdbx_description
1 polymer ?
#
loop_
_entity_poly.entity_id
_entity_poly.type
_entity_poly.pdbx_seq_one_letter_code
_entity_poly.pdbx_strand_id
1 'polypeptide(L)'
;MSGVERASFQIIFQPSGKRGNYQGPIRLLDAARRVGVGLESVCGGVGECGRCKMIVIKGSTSHLTGIEEMLLTEEEVKQGYRLACCTKVYGDAEVLVPPSVALERQRLQVEAVEMPLQVEPVVREYVVELPEATLVDICPDFGRLREALKATHGVEPEVIDYHALRALSPVIREGEWSLSVALRGGEVIAVSPGASRRVSLGLAVDLGTTKIALYLVDLSTGQTIDMLGIQNPQIPYG
;
A
#
# COMPACT_ATOMS: atom_id res chain seq x y z
N MET A 1 41.36 -5.46 -12.76
CA MET A 1 40.46 -4.31 -13.01
C MET A 1 40.05 -3.75 -11.66
N SER A 2 40.70 -2.66 -11.26
CA SER A 2 40.55 -1.99 -9.97
C SER A 2 39.14 -1.44 -9.80
N GLY A 3 38.41 -1.95 -8.80
CA GLY A 3 37.14 -1.40 -8.36
C GLY A 3 37.38 0.00 -7.79
N VAL A 4 36.88 1.01 -8.48
CA VAL A 4 36.81 2.37 -7.94
C VAL A 4 35.71 2.35 -6.89
N GLU A 5 36.09 2.25 -5.61
CA GLU A 5 35.20 2.56 -4.49
C GLU A 5 34.68 3.99 -4.70
N ARG A 6 33.41 4.11 -5.12
CA ARG A 6 32.77 5.42 -5.24
C ARG A 6 32.58 5.97 -3.84
N ALA A 7 33.28 7.06 -3.52
CA ALA A 7 33.14 7.75 -2.25
C ALA A 7 31.65 8.01 -1.95
N SER A 8 31.17 7.43 -0.85
CA SER A 8 29.81 7.66 -0.36
C SER A 8 29.78 8.93 0.46
N PHE A 9 28.69 9.69 0.36
CA PHE A 9 28.45 10.88 1.17
C PHE A 9 27.03 10.88 1.74
N GLN A 10 26.82 11.69 2.77
CA GLN A 10 25.58 11.78 3.53
C GLN A 10 24.88 13.11 3.33
N ILE A 11 23.56 13.06 3.11
CA ILE A 11 22.69 14.25 3.11
C ILE A 11 21.77 14.17 4.33
N ILE A 12 21.70 15.26 5.10
CA ILE A 12 20.87 15.40 6.29
C ILE A 12 19.77 16.43 6.02
N PHE A 13 18.52 16.08 6.31
CA PHE A 13 17.34 16.91 6.11
C PHE A 13 16.75 17.41 7.43
N GLN A 14 16.88 18.70 7.69
CA GLN A 14 16.30 19.40 8.85
C GLN A 14 14.90 19.95 8.53
N PRO A 15 13.98 20.06 9.49
CA PRO A 15 14.12 19.69 10.91
C PRO A 15 13.86 18.20 11.20
N SER A 16 13.48 17.41 10.19
CA SER A 16 13.09 16.01 10.35
C SER A 16 14.20 15.07 10.87
N GLY A 17 15.46 15.51 10.79
CA GLY A 17 16.65 14.75 11.18
C GLY A 17 16.98 13.55 10.27
N LYS A 18 16.20 13.33 9.19
CA LYS A 18 16.37 12.18 8.29
C LYS A 18 17.69 12.27 7.51
N ARG A 19 18.33 11.12 7.32
CA ARG A 19 19.66 11.02 6.69
C ARG A 19 19.67 9.94 5.62
N GLY A 20 20.37 10.20 4.53
CA GLY A 20 20.56 9.23 3.46
C GLY A 20 22.01 9.21 3.00
N ASN A 21 22.52 8.02 2.67
CA ASN A 21 23.86 7.83 2.11
C ASN A 21 23.75 7.57 0.61
N TYR A 22 24.57 8.26 -0.18
CA TYR A 22 24.51 8.25 -1.64
C TYR A 22 25.88 8.01 -2.26
N GLN A 23 25.90 7.43 -3.46
CA GLN A 23 27.10 7.22 -4.26
C GLN A 23 26.96 8.01 -5.56
N GLY A 24 27.84 8.99 -5.77
CA GLY A 24 27.81 9.87 -6.94
C GLY A 24 26.73 10.98 -6.87
N PRO A 25 26.68 11.86 -7.88
CA PRO A 25 25.83 13.04 -7.84
C PRO A 25 24.35 12.69 -7.87
N ILE A 26 23.57 13.28 -6.95
CA ILE A 26 22.12 13.07 -6.85
C ILE A 26 21.40 14.42 -6.76
N ARG A 27 20.19 14.50 -7.32
CA ARG A 27 19.32 15.68 -7.14
C ARG A 27 18.78 15.70 -5.71
N LEU A 28 18.65 16.90 -5.13
CA LEU A 28 18.11 17.08 -3.78
C LEU A 28 16.70 16.49 -3.63
N LEU A 29 15.84 16.65 -4.65
CA LEU A 29 14.49 16.09 -4.66
C LEU A 29 14.49 14.56 -4.59
N ASP A 30 15.35 13.90 -5.36
CA ASP A 30 15.44 12.43 -5.39
C ASP A 30 16.01 11.88 -4.08
N ALA A 31 17.00 12.58 -3.52
CA ALA A 31 17.54 12.26 -2.19
C ALA A 31 16.44 12.39 -1.12
N ALA A 32 15.68 13.48 -1.12
CA ALA A 32 14.59 13.71 -0.17
C ALA A 32 13.51 12.61 -0.26
N ARG A 33 13.08 12.26 -1.47
CA ARG A 33 12.10 11.19 -1.72
C ARG A 33 12.57 9.84 -1.16
N ARG A 34 13.84 9.47 -1.36
CA ARG A 34 14.40 8.18 -0.89
C ARG A 34 14.37 8.01 0.62
N VAL A 35 14.55 9.10 1.37
CA VAL A 35 14.47 9.08 2.85
C VAL A 35 13.05 9.42 3.35
N GLY A 36 12.08 9.57 2.46
CA GLY A 36 10.69 9.90 2.80
C GLY A 36 10.51 11.30 3.36
N VAL A 37 11.35 12.26 2.96
CA VAL A 37 11.12 13.69 3.15
C VAL A 37 10.22 14.14 2.01
N GLY A 38 8.95 14.38 2.32
CA GLY A 38 7.94 14.81 1.36
C GLY A 38 8.08 16.30 1.06
N LEU A 39 8.17 16.62 -0.23
CA LEU A 39 8.15 17.99 -0.75
C LEU A 39 6.96 18.14 -1.69
N GLU A 40 6.38 19.33 -1.70
CA GLU A 40 5.45 19.70 -2.75
C GLU A 40 6.19 19.76 -4.11
N SER A 41 5.82 18.88 -5.03
CA SER A 41 6.46 18.75 -6.35
C SER A 41 5.42 18.57 -7.44
N VAL A 42 4.61 19.61 -7.66
CA VAL A 42 3.48 19.61 -8.61
C VAL A 42 3.92 19.24 -10.05
N CYS A 43 5.11 19.64 -10.48
CA CYS A 43 5.63 19.30 -11.80
C CYS A 43 6.43 17.99 -11.85
N GLY A 44 6.39 17.16 -10.79
CA GLY A 44 7.13 15.90 -10.70
C GLY A 44 8.66 16.02 -10.67
N GLY A 45 9.21 17.23 -10.72
CA GLY A 45 10.65 17.50 -10.79
C GLY A 45 11.16 17.92 -12.18
N VAL A 46 10.26 18.31 -13.09
CA VAL A 46 10.61 18.85 -14.43
C VAL A 46 11.29 20.22 -14.33
N GLY A 47 10.97 21.02 -13.30
CA GLY A 47 11.61 22.32 -13.05
C GLY A 47 10.81 23.53 -13.52
N GLU A 48 9.48 23.44 -13.63
CA GLU A 48 8.66 24.54 -14.15
C GLU A 48 7.85 25.28 -13.07
N CYS A 49 7.54 24.63 -11.93
CA CYS A 49 6.61 25.19 -10.95
C CYS A 49 7.25 26.01 -9.81
N GLY A 50 8.56 25.89 -9.59
CA GLY A 50 9.27 26.60 -8.52
C GLY A 50 8.88 26.25 -7.07
N ARG A 51 8.04 25.22 -6.83
CA ARG A 51 7.51 24.90 -5.48
C ARG A 51 8.43 24.05 -4.60
N CYS A 52 9.42 23.37 -5.17
CA CYS A 52 10.31 22.49 -4.43
C CYS A 52 11.51 23.23 -3.79
N LYS A 53 11.27 24.40 -3.18
CA LYS A 53 12.33 25.25 -2.59
C LYS A 53 12.89 24.61 -1.32
N MET A 54 14.20 24.42 -1.27
CA MET A 54 14.96 23.97 -0.09
C MET A 54 16.11 24.93 0.20
N ILE A 55 16.58 24.99 1.44
CA ILE A 55 17.73 25.82 1.80
C ILE A 55 18.93 24.91 2.03
N VAL A 56 20.01 25.13 1.30
CA VAL A 56 21.27 24.40 1.50
C VAL A 56 22.07 25.13 2.57
N ILE A 57 22.20 24.53 3.76
CA ILE A 57 22.95 25.11 4.88
C ILE A 57 24.45 24.86 4.69
N LYS A 58 24.81 23.62 4.32
CA LYS A 58 26.20 23.18 4.08
C LYS A 58 26.27 22.17 2.94
N GLY A 59 27.41 22.11 2.27
CA GLY A 59 27.74 21.09 1.29
C GLY A 59 27.95 21.62 -0.12
N SER A 60 28.62 20.83 -0.94
CA SER A 60 28.94 21.18 -2.33
C SER A 60 27.77 20.84 -3.25
N THR A 61 27.18 21.88 -3.86
CA THR A 61 26.08 21.76 -4.82
C THR A 61 26.48 22.23 -6.21
N SER A 62 25.66 21.92 -7.20
CA SER A 62 25.83 22.46 -8.56
C SER A 62 25.70 23.99 -8.58
N HIS A 63 26.27 24.61 -9.61
CA HIS A 63 25.99 25.99 -9.94
C HIS A 63 24.48 26.23 -10.11
N LEU A 64 24.05 27.48 -9.97
CA LEU A 64 22.68 27.87 -10.27
C LEU A 64 22.37 27.50 -11.71
N THR A 65 21.26 26.81 -11.88
CA THR A 65 20.72 26.50 -13.21
C THR A 65 19.93 27.71 -13.71
N GLY A 66 19.82 27.90 -15.03
CA GLY A 66 19.04 29.03 -15.58
C GLY A 66 17.58 29.04 -15.13
N ILE A 67 17.02 27.86 -14.83
CA ILE A 67 15.68 27.72 -14.24
C ILE A 67 15.64 28.32 -12.81
N GLU A 68 16.64 28.02 -12.00
CA GLU A 68 16.75 28.58 -10.64
C GLU A 68 16.91 30.10 -10.69
N GLU A 69 17.71 30.63 -11.63
CA GLU A 69 17.88 32.07 -11.82
C GLU A 69 16.59 32.79 -12.25
N MET A 70 15.70 32.09 -12.99
CA MET A 70 14.41 32.65 -13.40
C MET A 70 13.35 32.59 -12.29
N LEU A 71 13.39 31.57 -11.43
CA LEU A 71 12.31 31.28 -10.47
C LEU A 71 12.64 31.67 -9.01
N LEU A 72 13.90 31.94 -8.70
CA LEU A 72 14.35 32.40 -7.38
C LEU A 72 14.73 33.87 -7.43
N THR A 73 14.42 34.62 -6.37
CA THR A 73 14.88 36.01 -6.24
C THR A 73 16.34 36.06 -5.80
N GLU A 74 17.00 37.20 -6.00
CA GLU A 74 18.39 37.39 -5.53
C GLU A 74 18.52 37.20 -4.02
N GLU A 75 17.54 37.65 -3.24
CA GLU A 75 17.50 37.46 -1.79
C GLU A 75 17.39 35.99 -1.41
N GLU A 76 16.53 35.24 -2.11
CA GLU A 76 16.37 33.80 -1.91
C GLU A 76 17.69 33.07 -2.19
N VAL A 77 18.34 33.37 -3.30
CA VAL A 77 19.65 32.80 -3.65
C VAL A 77 20.71 33.14 -2.59
N LYS A 78 20.76 34.40 -2.12
CA LYS A 78 21.67 34.83 -1.04
C LYS A 78 21.41 34.12 0.29
N GLN A 79 20.15 33.78 0.57
CA GLN A 79 19.74 33.00 1.73
C GLN A 79 19.98 31.48 1.58
N GLY A 80 20.51 31.04 0.45
CA GLY A 80 20.83 29.63 0.19
C GLY A 80 19.66 28.81 -0.32
N TYR A 81 18.56 29.44 -0.75
CA TYR A 81 17.46 28.74 -1.40
C TYR A 81 17.88 28.18 -2.75
N ARG A 82 17.45 26.95 -3.01
CA ARG A 82 17.71 26.19 -4.23
C ARG A 82 16.46 25.39 -4.59
N LEU A 83 16.28 25.09 -5.89
CA LEU A 83 15.19 24.23 -6.34
C LEU A 83 15.61 22.77 -6.26
N ALA A 84 14.99 22.00 -5.37
CA ALA A 84 15.41 20.63 -5.09
C ALA A 84 15.44 19.74 -6.34
N CYS A 85 14.58 19.98 -7.34
CA CYS A 85 14.56 19.24 -8.60
C CYS A 85 15.75 19.55 -9.53
N CYS A 86 16.32 20.75 -9.44
CA CYS A 86 17.38 21.23 -10.32
C CYS A 86 18.77 21.08 -9.70
N THR A 87 18.87 21.18 -8.38
CA THR A 87 20.15 21.16 -7.66
C THR A 87 20.70 19.74 -7.50
N LYS A 88 21.95 19.54 -7.92
CA LYS A 88 22.71 18.31 -7.68
C LYS A 88 23.69 18.49 -6.52
N VAL A 89 23.82 17.46 -5.68
CA VAL A 89 24.77 17.39 -4.57
C VAL A 89 25.89 16.43 -4.91
N TYR A 90 27.14 16.79 -4.58
CA TYR A 90 28.35 16.02 -4.90
C TYR A 90 29.08 15.45 -3.68
N GLY A 91 28.65 15.80 -2.46
CA GLY A 91 29.30 15.43 -1.21
C GLY A 91 28.40 15.64 0.00
N ASP A 92 28.95 15.59 1.21
CA ASP A 92 28.16 15.74 2.43
C ASP A 92 27.40 17.07 2.43
N ALA A 93 26.11 17.02 2.73
CA ALA A 93 25.27 18.20 2.71
C ALA A 93 24.26 18.23 3.85
N GLU A 94 24.00 19.43 4.36
CA GLU A 94 22.96 19.72 5.32
C GLU A 94 21.95 20.65 4.68
N VAL A 95 20.69 20.21 4.65
CA VAL A 95 19.61 20.86 3.91
C VAL A 95 18.45 21.09 4.85
N LEU A 96 17.93 22.30 4.88
CA LEU A 96 16.73 22.68 5.60
C LEU A 96 15.53 22.63 4.65
N VAL A 97 14.48 21.96 5.11
CA VAL A 97 13.18 21.86 4.45
C VAL A 97 12.25 22.91 5.07
N PRO A 98 11.90 23.99 4.35
CA PRO A 98 10.96 24.98 4.86
C PRO A 98 9.59 24.33 5.16
N PRO A 99 8.92 24.70 6.28
CA PRO A 99 7.59 24.18 6.58
C PRO A 99 6.56 24.46 5.49
N SER A 100 6.72 25.55 4.74
CA SER A 100 5.83 25.95 3.64
C SER A 100 5.79 24.96 2.47
N VAL A 101 6.79 24.08 2.34
CA VAL A 101 6.87 23.08 1.26
C VAL A 101 6.87 21.65 1.77
N ALA A 102 6.93 21.46 3.10
CA ALA A 102 6.99 20.16 3.73
C ALA A 102 5.60 19.49 3.69
N LEU A 103 5.52 18.32 3.08
CA LEU A 103 4.33 17.48 3.15
C LEU A 103 4.37 16.69 4.47
N GLU A 104 3.87 17.30 5.55
CA GLU A 104 3.66 16.58 6.79
C GLU A 104 2.49 15.60 6.66
N ARG A 105 2.66 14.39 7.22
CA ARG A 105 1.64 13.35 7.25
C ARG A 105 0.51 13.77 8.19
N GLN A 106 -0.48 14.48 7.68
CA GLN A 106 -1.73 14.66 8.40
C GLN A 106 -2.49 13.32 8.43
N ARG A 107 -2.78 12.81 9.64
CA ARG A 107 -3.82 11.80 9.83
C ARG A 107 -5.15 12.47 9.56
N LEU A 108 -5.76 12.13 8.44
CA LEU A 108 -7.03 12.71 8.05
C LEU A 108 -8.14 11.87 8.69
N GLN A 109 -9.00 12.51 9.49
CA GLN A 109 -10.27 11.91 9.89
C GLN A 109 -11.07 11.58 8.64
N VAL A 110 -11.69 10.41 8.66
CA VAL A 110 -12.65 9.95 7.68
C VAL A 110 -13.90 9.71 8.51
N GLU A 111 -15.01 10.34 8.18
CA GLU A 111 -16.28 10.09 8.85
C GLU A 111 -17.07 9.09 8.01
N ALA A 112 -17.57 8.03 8.64
CA ALA A 112 -18.47 7.07 8.00
C ALA A 112 -19.89 7.33 8.52
N VAL A 113 -20.85 7.46 7.61
CA VAL A 113 -22.28 7.47 7.95
C VAL A 113 -22.74 6.02 7.95
N GLU A 114 -23.13 5.50 9.11
CA GLU A 114 -23.68 4.15 9.22
C GLU A 114 -25.09 4.13 8.64
N MET A 115 -25.27 3.41 7.53
CA MET A 115 -26.59 3.08 6.97
C MET A 115 -26.81 1.58 7.07
N PRO A 116 -28.02 1.12 7.46
CA PRO A 116 -28.36 -0.30 7.42
C PRO A 116 -28.37 -0.76 5.95
N LEU A 117 -27.39 -1.57 5.58
CA LEU A 117 -27.23 -2.16 4.25
C LEU A 117 -27.57 -3.65 4.33
N GLN A 118 -28.29 -4.16 3.32
CA GLN A 118 -28.30 -5.60 3.09
C GLN A 118 -26.91 -6.01 2.59
N VAL A 119 -26.25 -6.87 3.36
CA VAL A 119 -24.86 -7.25 3.11
C VAL A 119 -24.83 -8.41 2.14
N GLU A 120 -24.40 -8.12 0.91
CA GLU A 120 -24.13 -9.13 -0.11
C GLU A 120 -22.62 -9.14 -0.41
N PRO A 121 -21.81 -9.83 0.41
CA PRO A 121 -20.38 -9.78 0.25
C PRO A 121 -19.95 -10.59 -0.98
N VAL A 122 -18.88 -10.12 -1.65
CA VAL A 122 -18.29 -10.77 -2.83
C VAL A 122 -17.78 -12.18 -2.51
N VAL A 123 -17.34 -12.37 -1.26
CA VAL A 123 -16.92 -13.66 -0.71
C VAL A 123 -17.87 -14.03 0.43
N ARG A 124 -18.44 -15.23 0.37
CA ARG A 124 -19.30 -15.80 1.41
C ARG A 124 -18.63 -17.03 2.00
N GLU A 125 -18.72 -17.17 3.32
CA GLU A 125 -18.22 -18.34 4.03
C GLU A 125 -19.40 -19.25 4.40
N TYR A 126 -19.26 -20.54 4.10
CA TYR A 126 -20.25 -21.57 4.40
C TYR A 126 -19.62 -22.64 5.26
N VAL A 127 -20.29 -23.02 6.35
CA VAL A 127 -19.94 -24.23 7.11
C VAL A 127 -20.78 -25.38 6.56
N VAL A 128 -20.12 -26.47 6.17
CA VAL A 128 -20.78 -27.63 5.57
C VAL A 128 -20.26 -28.92 6.19
N GLU A 129 -21.18 -29.85 6.39
CA GLU A 129 -20.89 -31.22 6.82
C GLU A 129 -20.95 -32.13 5.59
N LEU A 130 -19.92 -32.96 5.40
CA LEU A 130 -19.83 -33.89 4.28
C LEU A 130 -20.18 -35.32 4.73
N PRO A 131 -20.84 -36.12 3.89
CA PRO A 131 -21.00 -37.55 4.16
C PRO A 131 -19.64 -38.26 4.09
N GLU A 132 -19.32 -39.09 5.08
CA GLU A 132 -18.06 -39.84 5.10
C GLU A 132 -17.90 -40.76 3.87
N ALA A 133 -16.69 -40.81 3.31
CA ALA A 133 -16.38 -41.68 2.19
C ALA A 133 -16.38 -43.14 2.63
N THR A 134 -17.00 -44.00 1.82
CA THR A 134 -17.09 -45.44 2.06
C THR A 134 -16.60 -46.22 0.84
N LEU A 135 -16.43 -47.54 0.98
CA LEU A 135 -16.06 -48.38 -0.17
C LEU A 135 -17.14 -48.42 -1.27
N VAL A 136 -18.39 -48.07 -0.94
CA VAL A 136 -19.51 -48.02 -1.89
C VAL A 136 -19.63 -46.63 -2.52
N ASP A 137 -19.30 -45.59 -1.76
CA ASP A 137 -19.34 -44.19 -2.20
C ASP A 137 -17.93 -43.69 -2.54
N ILE A 138 -17.58 -43.84 -3.81
CA ILE A 138 -16.30 -43.42 -4.39
C ILE A 138 -16.33 -41.97 -4.92
N CYS A 139 -17.31 -41.14 -4.53
CA CYS A 139 -17.39 -39.76 -5.02
C CYS A 139 -16.13 -38.97 -4.59
N PRO A 140 -15.43 -38.29 -5.54
CA PRO A 140 -14.30 -37.42 -5.23
C PRO A 140 -14.68 -36.30 -4.27
N ASP A 141 -13.71 -35.85 -3.47
CA ASP A 141 -13.90 -34.84 -2.43
C ASP A 141 -14.56 -33.55 -2.93
N PHE A 142 -14.15 -33.04 -4.10
CA PHE A 142 -14.76 -31.83 -4.65
C PHE A 142 -16.21 -32.05 -5.12
N GLY A 143 -16.52 -33.23 -5.67
CA GLY A 143 -17.89 -33.61 -6.02
C GLY A 143 -18.77 -33.69 -4.78
N ARG A 144 -18.26 -34.33 -3.72
CA ARG A 144 -18.92 -34.47 -2.43
C ARG A 144 -19.19 -33.12 -1.79
N LEU A 145 -18.21 -32.21 -1.84
CA LEU A 145 -18.36 -30.84 -1.37
C LEU A 145 -19.45 -30.09 -2.14
N ARG A 146 -19.44 -30.15 -3.47
CA ARG A 146 -20.42 -29.47 -4.32
C ARG A 146 -21.86 -29.95 -4.04
N GLU A 147 -22.04 -31.26 -3.91
CA GLU A 147 -23.34 -31.85 -3.56
C GLU A 147 -23.83 -31.41 -2.17
N ALA A 148 -22.94 -31.42 -1.17
CA ALA A 148 -23.28 -31.00 0.18
C ALA A 148 -23.63 -29.50 0.26
N LEU A 149 -22.88 -28.64 -0.42
CA LEU A 149 -23.16 -27.19 -0.50
C LEU A 149 -24.50 -26.91 -1.18
N LYS A 150 -24.82 -27.64 -2.26
CA LYS A 150 -26.09 -27.52 -2.95
C LYS A 150 -27.26 -27.94 -2.06
N ALA A 151 -27.11 -29.04 -1.34
CA ALA A 151 -28.15 -29.59 -0.47
C ALA A 151 -28.40 -28.72 0.77
N THR A 152 -27.36 -28.16 1.39
CA THR A 152 -27.46 -27.44 2.66
C THR A 152 -27.67 -25.94 2.50
N HIS A 153 -27.02 -25.33 1.49
CA HIS A 153 -26.98 -23.87 1.31
C HIS A 153 -27.56 -23.40 -0.03
N GLY A 154 -27.97 -24.31 -0.92
CA GLY A 154 -28.52 -23.97 -2.24
C GLY A 154 -27.48 -23.38 -3.20
N VAL A 155 -26.19 -23.53 -2.92
CA VAL A 155 -25.10 -23.00 -3.74
C VAL A 155 -24.34 -24.15 -4.41
N GLU A 156 -24.03 -23.99 -5.70
CA GLU A 156 -23.34 -25.00 -6.49
C GLU A 156 -22.09 -24.39 -7.12
N PRO A 157 -20.90 -24.55 -6.51
CA PRO A 157 -19.66 -24.07 -7.11
C PRO A 157 -19.38 -24.77 -8.44
N GLU A 158 -18.99 -23.98 -9.43
CA GLU A 158 -18.61 -24.46 -10.77
C GLU A 158 -17.14 -24.92 -10.79
N VAL A 159 -16.29 -24.20 -10.06
CA VAL A 159 -14.84 -24.40 -10.05
C VAL A 159 -14.26 -24.27 -8.64
N ILE A 160 -13.04 -24.75 -8.49
CA ILE A 160 -12.25 -24.65 -7.26
C ILE A 160 -10.85 -24.16 -7.63
N ASP A 161 -10.37 -23.17 -6.87
CA ASP A 161 -9.00 -22.69 -6.97
C ASP A 161 -8.00 -23.82 -6.73
N TYR A 162 -6.86 -23.76 -7.41
CA TYR A 162 -5.83 -24.80 -7.32
C TYR A 162 -5.31 -25.03 -5.89
N HIS A 163 -5.09 -23.96 -5.12
CA HIS A 163 -4.62 -24.07 -3.73
C HIS A 163 -5.71 -24.64 -2.82
N ALA A 164 -6.96 -24.22 -3.01
CA ALA A 164 -8.10 -24.79 -2.30
C ALA A 164 -8.26 -26.28 -2.61
N LEU A 165 -8.14 -26.69 -3.89
CA LEU A 165 -8.22 -28.08 -4.31
C LEU A 165 -7.11 -28.94 -3.68
N ARG A 166 -5.88 -28.41 -3.63
CA ARG A 166 -4.76 -29.10 -2.98
C ARG A 166 -4.94 -29.26 -1.47
N ALA A 167 -5.58 -28.29 -0.82
CA ALA A 167 -5.85 -28.32 0.62
C ALA A 167 -7.09 -29.14 0.98
N LEU A 168 -7.99 -29.41 0.02
CA LEU A 168 -9.31 -29.97 0.25
C LEU A 168 -9.26 -31.32 0.98
N SER A 169 -8.52 -32.29 0.45
CA SER A 169 -8.53 -33.64 1.03
C SER A 169 -8.03 -33.68 2.47
N PRO A 170 -6.87 -33.07 2.82
CA PRO A 170 -6.43 -32.96 4.22
C PRO A 170 -7.46 -32.24 5.12
N VAL A 171 -8.01 -31.11 4.67
CA VAL A 171 -8.95 -30.29 5.44
C VAL A 171 -10.21 -31.07 5.82
N ILE A 172 -10.77 -31.85 4.88
CA ILE A 172 -11.95 -32.68 5.15
C ILE A 172 -11.67 -33.69 6.27
N ARG A 173 -10.50 -34.32 6.27
CA ARG A 173 -10.17 -35.36 7.26
C ARG A 173 -9.81 -34.75 8.61
N GLU A 174 -9.08 -33.64 8.62
CA GLU A 174 -8.75 -32.91 9.85
C GLU A 174 -9.99 -32.35 10.54
N GLY A 175 -10.98 -31.88 9.76
CA GLY A 175 -12.24 -31.39 10.27
C GLY A 175 -13.28 -32.47 10.59
N GLU A 176 -12.90 -33.75 10.54
CA GLU A 176 -13.82 -34.89 10.76
C GLU A 176 -15.08 -34.79 9.89
N TRP A 177 -14.89 -34.49 8.60
CA TRP A 177 -15.93 -34.26 7.59
C TRP A 177 -16.73 -32.95 7.72
N SER A 178 -16.41 -32.12 8.71
CA SER A 178 -16.87 -30.73 8.82
C SER A 178 -15.84 -29.76 8.24
N LEU A 179 -16.27 -28.78 7.44
CA LEU A 179 -15.36 -27.75 6.92
C LEU A 179 -16.05 -26.42 6.65
N SER A 180 -15.25 -25.36 6.66
CA SER A 180 -15.63 -24.02 6.21
C SER A 180 -15.11 -23.77 4.81
N VAL A 181 -15.92 -23.12 3.99
CA VAL A 181 -15.68 -22.93 2.56
C VAL A 181 -15.90 -21.48 2.21
N ALA A 182 -14.86 -20.82 1.71
CA ALA A 182 -14.96 -19.47 1.16
C ALA A 182 -15.29 -19.56 -0.33
N LEU A 183 -16.44 -19.01 -0.69
CA LEU A 183 -16.98 -18.99 -2.05
C LEU A 183 -16.99 -17.56 -2.59
N ARG A 184 -16.40 -17.36 -3.76
CA ARG A 184 -16.44 -16.10 -4.50
C ARG A 184 -17.21 -16.32 -5.81
N GLY A 185 -18.46 -15.85 -5.86
CA GLY A 185 -19.36 -16.17 -6.97
C GLY A 185 -19.56 -17.69 -7.06
N GLY A 186 -19.12 -18.31 -8.18
CA GLY A 186 -19.17 -19.76 -8.39
C GLY A 186 -17.85 -20.51 -8.09
N GLU A 187 -16.84 -19.84 -7.54
CA GLU A 187 -15.51 -20.40 -7.30
C GLU A 187 -15.25 -20.64 -5.81
N VAL A 188 -14.85 -21.86 -5.44
CA VAL A 188 -14.28 -22.15 -4.11
C VAL A 188 -12.84 -21.64 -4.07
N ILE A 189 -12.58 -20.61 -3.28
CA ILE A 189 -11.26 -19.96 -3.19
C ILE A 189 -10.44 -20.39 -1.98
N ALA A 190 -11.08 -20.89 -0.93
CA ALA A 190 -10.40 -21.42 0.25
C ALA A 190 -11.28 -22.41 1.01
N VAL A 191 -10.62 -23.30 1.76
CA VAL A 191 -11.25 -24.26 2.67
C VAL A 191 -10.48 -24.29 3.99
N SER A 192 -11.17 -24.60 5.09
CA SER A 192 -10.57 -24.72 6.44
C SER A 192 -11.32 -25.79 7.26
N PRO A 193 -10.63 -26.51 8.16
CA PRO A 193 -11.25 -27.61 8.89
C PRO A 193 -12.26 -27.10 9.93
N GLY A 194 -13.39 -27.80 10.03
CA GLY A 194 -14.49 -27.48 10.94
C GLY A 194 -15.15 -26.12 10.69
N ALA A 195 -15.92 -25.66 11.68
CA ALA A 195 -16.49 -24.32 11.69
C ALA A 195 -15.40 -23.28 12.00
N SER A 196 -15.11 -22.43 11.01
CA SER A 196 -14.19 -21.31 11.13
C SER A 196 -14.72 -20.35 12.19
N ARG A 197 -13.93 -20.13 13.24
CA ARG A 197 -14.22 -19.11 14.26
C ARG A 197 -13.74 -17.72 13.84
N ARG A 198 -13.24 -17.58 12.61
CA ARG A 198 -12.65 -16.33 12.13
C ARG A 198 -13.76 -15.46 11.58
N VAL A 199 -13.70 -14.17 11.90
CA VAL A 199 -14.57 -13.18 11.26
C VAL A 199 -14.09 -13.03 9.81
N SER A 200 -15.01 -13.16 8.86
CA SER A 200 -14.72 -12.86 7.46
C SER A 200 -14.57 -11.34 7.30
N LEU A 201 -13.36 -10.89 6.96
CA LEU A 201 -13.02 -9.47 6.84
C LEU A 201 -12.86 -9.05 5.38
N GLY A 202 -13.29 -7.82 5.09
CA GLY A 202 -13.10 -7.12 3.83
C GLY A 202 -12.29 -5.84 4.04
N LEU A 203 -11.61 -5.40 2.99
CA LEU A 203 -10.90 -4.13 2.97
C LEU A 203 -11.44 -3.31 1.78
N ALA A 204 -12.14 -2.21 2.08
CA ALA A 204 -12.52 -1.23 1.07
C ALA A 204 -11.43 -0.16 0.99
N VAL A 205 -11.00 0.18 -0.23
CA VAL A 205 -9.94 1.16 -0.48
C VAL A 205 -10.44 2.19 -1.49
N ASP A 206 -10.55 3.45 -1.06
CA ASP A 206 -10.76 4.59 -1.93
C ASP A 206 -9.42 5.25 -2.24
N LEU A 207 -9.04 5.23 -3.52
CA LEU A 207 -7.76 5.73 -4.02
C LEU A 207 -7.96 7.07 -4.74
N GLY A 208 -7.97 8.16 -3.98
CA GLY A 208 -7.94 9.51 -4.51
C GLY A 208 -6.52 9.97 -4.86
N THR A 209 -6.42 11.02 -5.69
CA THR A 209 -5.13 11.63 -6.06
C THR A 209 -4.39 12.23 -4.86
N THR A 210 -5.13 12.73 -3.87
CA THR A 210 -4.57 13.38 -2.67
C THR A 210 -4.71 12.53 -1.40
N LYS A 211 -5.73 11.67 -1.32
CA LYS A 211 -6.07 10.89 -0.14
C LYS A 211 -6.36 9.45 -0.50
N ILE A 212 -5.86 8.54 0.31
CA ILE A 212 -6.27 7.14 0.31
C ILE A 212 -7.07 6.91 1.60
N ALA A 213 -8.28 6.40 1.48
CA ALA A 213 -9.08 5.95 2.61
C ALA A 213 -9.20 4.42 2.59
N LEU A 214 -8.97 3.81 3.74
CA LEU A 214 -9.05 2.37 3.97
C LEU A 214 -10.13 2.12 5.00
N TYR A 215 -10.99 1.14 4.77
CA TYR A 215 -12.03 0.71 5.68
C TYR A 215 -11.93 -0.80 5.86
N LEU A 216 -11.71 -1.24 7.10
CA LEU A 216 -11.78 -2.65 7.47
C LEU A 216 -13.23 -2.95 7.81
N VAL A 217 -13.84 -3.92 7.12
CA VAL A 217 -15.26 -4.22 7.21
C VAL A 217 -15.45 -5.69 7.58
N ASP A 218 -16.39 -5.98 8.48
CA ASP A 218 -16.88 -7.33 8.70
C ASP A 218 -17.84 -7.71 7.57
N LEU A 219 -17.52 -8.75 6.80
CA LEU A 219 -18.32 -9.19 5.64
C LEU A 219 -19.62 -9.90 6.04
N SER A 220 -19.74 -10.34 7.29
CA SER A 220 -20.96 -11.00 7.79
C SER A 220 -22.02 -9.98 8.24
N THR A 221 -21.58 -8.87 8.82
CA THR A 221 -22.46 -7.82 9.37
C THR A 221 -22.49 -6.55 8.54
N GLY A 222 -21.52 -6.35 7.64
CA GLY A 222 -21.33 -5.11 6.89
C GLY A 222 -20.78 -3.96 7.74
N GLN A 223 -20.47 -4.20 9.02
CA GLN A 223 -20.02 -3.18 9.94
C GLN A 223 -18.57 -2.77 9.64
N THR A 224 -18.28 -1.48 9.63
CA THR A 224 -16.90 -0.99 9.59
C THR A 224 -16.26 -1.18 10.96
N ILE A 225 -15.20 -2.00 11.02
CA ILE A 225 -14.43 -2.30 12.22
C ILE A 225 -13.43 -1.19 12.52
N ASP A 226 -12.74 -0.71 11.48
CA ASP A 226 -11.72 0.32 11.60
C ASP A 226 -11.57 1.09 10.28
N MET A 227 -11.00 2.29 10.36
CA MET A 227 -10.78 3.15 9.19
C MET A 227 -9.48 3.95 9.30
N LEU A 228 -8.81 4.11 8.18
CA LEU A 228 -7.55 4.83 8.10
C LEU A 228 -7.51 5.73 6.86
N GLY A 229 -7.31 7.03 7.08
CA GLY A 229 -6.99 7.99 6.02
C GLY A 229 -5.49 8.29 5.99
N ILE A 230 -4.85 8.09 4.83
CA ILE A 230 -3.47 8.52 4.59
C ILE A 230 -3.41 9.47 3.39
N GLN A 231 -2.39 10.32 3.35
CA GLN A 231 -2.04 11.06 2.13
C GLN A 231 -1.58 10.07 1.06
N ASN A 232 -1.96 10.31 -0.19
CA ASN A 232 -1.51 9.47 -1.29
C ASN A 232 0.03 9.61 -1.43
N PRO A 233 0.82 8.52 -1.31
CA PRO A 233 2.26 8.57 -1.44
C PRO A 233 2.73 8.93 -2.87
N GLN A 234 1.83 9.05 -3.83
CA GLN A 234 2.09 9.53 -5.19
C GLN A 234 2.18 11.06 -5.30
N ILE A 235 1.68 11.83 -4.31
CA ILE A 235 1.73 13.32 -4.32
C ILE A 235 3.12 13.87 -4.65
N PRO A 236 4.23 13.35 -4.08
CA PRO A 236 5.55 13.87 -4.39
C PRO A 236 5.97 13.68 -5.84
N TYR A 237 5.25 12.94 -6.67
CA TYR A 237 5.61 12.58 -8.05
C TYR A 237 4.78 13.29 -9.14
N GLY A 238 3.71 14.01 -8.77
CA GLY A 238 2.81 14.68 -9.70
C GLY A 238 1.39 14.14 -9.65
#